data_AF-A0AA48R0A8-F1
#
_entry.id   AF-A0AA48R0A8-F1
#
_cell.length_a   1.000
_cell.length_b   1.000
_cell.length_c   1.000
_cell.angle_alpha   90.00
_cell.angle_beta   90.00
_cell.angle_gamma   90.00
#
_symmetry.space_group_name_H-M   'P 1'
#
loop_
_entity.id
_entity.type
_entity.pdbx_description
1 polymer ?
#
loop_
_entity_poly.entity_id
_entity_poly.type
_entity_poly.pdbx_seq_one_letter_code
_entity_poly.pdbx_strand_id
1 'polypeptide(L)'
;MMTKTLKVRYIAIATDIASKIVSGEYQEKEKIRGRSTLASQYGVSTETIRRALRLLEEMKVIEVSSGWGIVIHSKANALAFVEKFRERESIRMLLQEMRKLDETRRNLDARQKELVAKLVDYAERYRSIQVVQPHEIEILPGSHFIDQTISDLRIWQKTGVTVAAVSTRGQMILSPGPNYNFCEEDIIFAVGSREAEEKLVEYIKQKQPIL
;
A
#
# COMPACT_ATOMS: atom_id res chain seq x y z
N MET A 1 14.07 -28.99 -5.64
CA MET A 1 13.54 -27.95 -6.56
C MET A 1 13.72 -28.25 -8.07
N MET A 2 14.51 -29.24 -8.52
CA MET A 2 14.81 -29.46 -9.96
C MET A 2 13.73 -30.19 -10.80
N THR A 3 12.75 -30.86 -10.19
CA THR A 3 11.75 -31.67 -10.92
C THR A 3 10.59 -30.86 -11.53
N LYS A 4 10.31 -29.65 -11.02
CA LYS A 4 9.18 -28.81 -11.47
C LYS A 4 9.45 -28.15 -12.83
N THR A 5 10.68 -27.72 -13.08
CA THR A 5 11.10 -27.05 -14.33
C THR A 5 11.17 -28.01 -15.52
N LEU A 6 11.63 -29.24 -15.30
CA LEU A 6 11.67 -30.29 -16.33
C LEU A 6 10.26 -30.70 -16.78
N LYS A 7 9.26 -30.64 -15.89
CA LYS A 7 7.86 -30.98 -16.21
C LYS A 7 7.23 -30.01 -17.21
N VAL A 8 7.62 -28.74 -17.19
CA VAL A 8 7.08 -27.70 -18.07
C VAL A 8 7.75 -27.73 -19.45
N ARG A 9 9.05 -28.03 -19.52
CA ARG A 9 9.82 -27.91 -20.76
C ARG A 9 9.43 -28.91 -21.86
N TYR A 10 9.19 -30.20 -21.53
CA TYR A 10 8.75 -31.16 -22.55
C TYR A 10 7.28 -30.98 -22.97
N ILE A 11 6.42 -30.43 -22.09
CA ILE A 11 5.03 -30.09 -22.45
C ILE A 11 5.04 -28.94 -23.46
N ALA A 12 5.84 -27.90 -23.24
CA ALA A 12 5.99 -26.80 -24.19
C ALA A 12 6.46 -27.30 -25.57
N ILE A 13 7.43 -28.22 -25.61
CA ILE A 13 7.90 -28.84 -26.87
C ILE A 13 6.79 -29.67 -27.54
N ALA A 14 6.02 -30.45 -26.77
CA ALA A 14 4.91 -31.21 -27.31
C ALA A 14 3.81 -30.31 -27.90
N THR A 15 3.44 -29.25 -27.19
CA THR A 15 2.46 -28.25 -27.66
C THR A 15 2.95 -27.50 -28.89
N ASP A 16 4.25 -27.18 -28.98
CA ASP A 16 4.85 -26.55 -30.16
C ASP A 16 4.81 -27.47 -31.38
N ILE A 17 5.22 -28.73 -31.23
CA ILE A 17 5.15 -29.73 -32.31
C ILE A 17 3.69 -29.93 -32.75
N ALA A 18 2.74 -30.06 -31.82
CA ALA A 18 1.33 -30.17 -32.16
C ALA A 18 0.80 -28.92 -32.88
N SER A 19 1.24 -27.72 -32.48
CA SER A 19 0.87 -26.46 -33.13
C SER A 19 1.40 -26.39 -34.56
N LYS A 20 2.61 -26.90 -34.82
CA LYS A 20 3.20 -27.01 -36.19
C LYS A 20 2.45 -27.99 -37.09
N ILE A 21 1.90 -29.06 -36.52
CA ILE A 21 1.01 -29.98 -37.25
C ILE A 21 -0.32 -29.28 -37.58
N VAL A 22 -0.86 -28.48 -36.65
CA VAL A 22 -2.09 -27.71 -36.88
C VAL A 22 -1.88 -26.60 -37.92
N SER A 23 -0.75 -25.89 -37.89
CA SER A 23 -0.40 -24.84 -38.85
C SER A 23 -0.13 -25.37 -40.26
N GLY A 24 0.12 -26.68 -40.39
CA GLY A 24 0.40 -27.34 -41.67
C GLY A 24 1.87 -27.32 -42.08
N GLU A 25 2.78 -26.92 -41.17
CA GLU A 25 4.23 -27.13 -41.35
C GLU A 25 4.60 -28.62 -41.41
N TYR A 26 3.75 -29.46 -40.82
CA TYR A 26 3.86 -30.91 -40.78
C TYR A 26 2.55 -31.54 -41.26
N GLN A 27 2.63 -32.39 -42.28
CA GLN A 27 1.47 -33.05 -42.88
C GLN A 27 1.19 -34.42 -42.27
N GLU A 28 -0.07 -34.85 -42.30
CA GLU A 28 -0.41 -36.22 -41.91
C GLU A 28 0.35 -37.24 -42.77
N LYS A 29 0.84 -38.30 -42.14
CA LYS A 29 1.70 -39.35 -42.72
C LYS A 29 3.11 -38.88 -43.10
N GLU A 30 3.46 -37.62 -42.87
CA GLU A 30 4.83 -37.13 -43.05
C GLU A 30 5.75 -37.70 -41.96
N LYS A 31 7.01 -37.92 -42.34
CA LYS A 31 8.08 -38.37 -41.44
C LYS A 31 8.88 -37.16 -40.95
N ILE A 32 8.98 -37.02 -39.63
CA ILE A 32 9.74 -35.95 -39.00
C ILE A 32 11.16 -36.42 -38.66
N ARG A 33 12.05 -35.44 -38.48
CA ARG A 33 13.45 -35.63 -38.05
C ARG A 33 13.53 -36.46 -36.77
N GLY A 34 14.59 -37.27 -36.67
CA GLY A 34 14.82 -38.18 -35.56
C GLY A 34 14.99 -37.49 -34.20
N ARG A 35 14.89 -38.30 -33.13
CA ARG A 35 14.91 -37.83 -31.73
C ARG A 35 16.15 -36.99 -31.37
N SER A 36 17.32 -37.31 -31.91
CA SER A 36 18.58 -36.58 -31.69
C SER A 36 18.59 -35.21 -32.37
N THR A 37 18.04 -35.10 -33.57
CA THR A 37 17.95 -33.84 -34.31
C THR A 37 16.99 -32.88 -33.63
N LEU A 38 15.84 -33.37 -33.17
CA LEU A 38 14.90 -32.57 -32.38
C LEU A 38 15.52 -32.11 -31.05
N ALA A 39 16.30 -32.98 -30.39
CA ALA A 39 16.98 -32.61 -29.14
C ALA A 39 17.95 -31.44 -29.34
N SER A 40 18.73 -31.48 -30.41
CA SER A 40 19.63 -30.38 -30.81
C SER A 40 18.85 -29.10 -31.14
N GLN A 41 17.79 -29.21 -31.96
CA GLN A 41 16.98 -28.05 -32.39
C GLN A 41 16.33 -27.32 -31.21
N TYR A 42 15.82 -28.05 -30.22
CA TYR A 42 15.18 -27.46 -29.04
C TYR A 42 16.17 -27.18 -27.90
N GLY A 43 17.47 -27.48 -28.05
CA GLY A 43 18.48 -27.27 -27.01
C GLY A 43 18.21 -28.06 -25.72
N VAL A 44 17.69 -29.29 -25.84
CA VAL A 44 17.32 -30.15 -24.70
C VAL A 44 17.91 -31.54 -24.79
N SER A 45 17.88 -32.28 -23.69
CA SER A 45 18.29 -33.69 -23.69
C SER A 45 17.35 -34.57 -24.51
N THR A 46 17.88 -35.65 -25.08
CA THR A 46 17.11 -36.66 -25.84
C THR A 46 15.99 -37.28 -24.99
N GLU A 47 16.19 -37.39 -23.68
CA GLU A 47 15.16 -37.85 -22.74
C GLU A 47 13.98 -36.86 -22.63
N THR A 48 14.24 -35.55 -22.74
CA THR A 48 13.19 -34.52 -22.73
C THR A 48 12.34 -34.61 -23.98
N ILE A 49 12.96 -34.80 -25.16
CA ILE A 49 12.25 -35.06 -26.41
C ILE A 49 11.46 -36.38 -26.33
N ARG A 50 12.06 -37.45 -25.81
CA ARG A 50 11.37 -38.73 -25.64
C ARG A 50 10.11 -38.60 -24.78
N ARG A 51 10.12 -37.74 -23.76
CA ARG A 51 8.95 -37.43 -22.94
C ARG A 51 7.90 -36.59 -23.69
N ALA A 52 8.33 -35.58 -24.46
CA ALA A 52 7.44 -34.77 -25.28
C ALA A 52 6.71 -35.62 -26.33
N LEU A 53 7.44 -36.48 -27.03
CA LEU A 53 6.90 -37.37 -28.05
C LEU A 53 5.94 -38.41 -27.46
N ARG A 54 6.23 -38.96 -26.27
CA ARG A 54 5.31 -39.88 -25.60
C ARG A 54 3.95 -39.25 -25.29
N LEU A 55 3.90 -37.97 -24.91
CA LEU A 55 2.61 -37.27 -24.71
C LEU A 55 1.79 -37.16 -25.99
N LEU A 56 2.47 -36.91 -27.12
CA LEU A 56 1.83 -36.82 -28.43
C LEU A 56 1.36 -38.20 -28.90
N GLU A 57 2.14 -39.25 -28.62
CA GLU A 57 1.82 -40.65 -28.94
C GLU A 57 0.62 -41.16 -28.12
N GLU A 58 0.54 -40.82 -26.82
CA GLU A 58 -0.60 -41.17 -25.95
C GLU A 58 -1.95 -40.64 -26.47
N MET A 59 -1.95 -39.48 -27.14
CA MET A 59 -3.13 -38.90 -27.78
C MET A 59 -3.22 -39.20 -29.28
N LYS A 60 -2.43 -40.15 -29.80
CA LYS A 60 -2.42 -40.59 -31.20
C LYS A 60 -2.24 -39.42 -32.18
N VAL A 61 -1.45 -38.43 -31.78
CA VAL A 61 -1.02 -37.30 -32.64
C VAL A 61 0.10 -37.77 -33.56
N ILE A 62 1.01 -38.58 -33.03
CA ILE A 62 2.15 -39.17 -33.72
C ILE A 62 2.27 -40.66 -33.41
N GLU A 63 3.04 -41.38 -34.21
CA GLU A 63 3.44 -42.76 -33.98
C GLU A 63 4.97 -42.87 -34.03
N VAL A 64 5.56 -43.61 -33.08
CA VAL A 64 7.02 -43.75 -32.99
C VAL A 64 7.46 -45.21 -33.13
N SER A 65 7.73 -45.65 -34.36
CA SER A 65 8.13 -47.03 -34.63
C SER A 65 9.65 -47.24 -34.58
N SER A 66 10.09 -48.37 -34.01
CA SER A 66 11.50 -48.79 -33.97
C SER A 66 12.01 -49.13 -35.36
N GLY A 67 12.55 -48.13 -36.07
CA GLY A 67 13.20 -48.28 -37.38
C GLY A 67 12.81 -47.23 -38.42
N TRP A 68 11.64 -46.58 -38.27
CA TRP A 68 11.07 -45.72 -39.32
C TRP A 68 10.98 -44.22 -38.97
N GLY A 69 11.32 -43.83 -37.74
CA GLY A 69 11.32 -42.44 -37.30
C GLY A 69 10.03 -42.04 -36.57
N ILE A 70 9.69 -40.75 -36.64
CA ILE A 70 8.47 -40.19 -36.04
C ILE A 70 7.51 -39.88 -37.18
N VAL A 71 6.29 -40.42 -37.13
CA VAL A 71 5.27 -40.24 -38.18
C VAL A 71 4.09 -39.47 -37.61
N ILE A 72 3.60 -38.47 -38.34
CA ILE A 72 2.39 -37.73 -37.94
C ILE A 72 1.17 -38.55 -38.28
N HIS A 73 0.32 -38.81 -37.29
CA HIS A 73 -0.85 -39.66 -37.47
C HIS A 73 -2.11 -38.83 -37.78
N SER A 74 -2.40 -37.79 -36.97
CA SER A 74 -3.62 -37.00 -37.15
C SER A 74 -3.47 -35.54 -36.72
N LYS A 75 -3.87 -34.64 -37.63
CA LYS A 75 -4.00 -33.20 -37.41
C LYS A 75 -5.17 -32.86 -36.48
N ALA A 76 -6.28 -33.60 -36.57
CA ALA A 76 -7.42 -33.42 -35.67
C ALA A 76 -7.05 -33.70 -34.21
N ASN A 77 -6.28 -34.78 -33.97
CA ASN A 77 -5.77 -35.07 -32.63
C ASN A 77 -4.74 -34.04 -32.17
N ALA A 78 -3.93 -33.49 -33.08
CA ALA A 78 -3.01 -32.39 -32.77
C ALA A 78 -3.76 -31.14 -32.28
N LEU A 79 -4.89 -30.79 -32.92
CA LEU A 79 -5.73 -29.68 -32.49
C LEU A 79 -6.30 -29.90 -31.08
N ALA A 80 -6.90 -31.07 -30.84
CA ALA A 80 -7.42 -31.43 -29.52
C ALA A 80 -6.33 -31.44 -28.43
N PHE A 81 -5.09 -31.83 -28.79
CA PHE A 81 -3.94 -31.76 -27.89
C PHE A 81 -3.64 -30.31 -27.50
N VAL A 82 -3.53 -29.41 -28.47
CA VAL A 82 -3.20 -27.99 -28.24
C VAL A 82 -4.25 -27.33 -27.36
N GLU A 83 -5.53 -27.53 -27.64
CA GLU A 83 -6.63 -26.95 -26.87
C GLU A 83 -6.60 -27.42 -25.40
N LYS A 84 -6.55 -28.74 -25.19
CA LYS A 84 -6.53 -29.35 -23.84
C LYS A 84 -5.35 -28.88 -22.98
N PHE A 85 -4.17 -28.75 -23.58
CA PHE A 85 -2.98 -28.32 -22.83
C PHE A 85 -2.93 -26.81 -22.63
N ARG A 86 -3.47 -26.01 -23.58
CA ARG A 86 -3.59 -24.56 -23.43
C ARG A 86 -4.57 -24.21 -22.30
N GLU A 87 -5.73 -24.84 -22.23
CA GLU A 87 -6.70 -24.64 -21.13
C GLU A 87 -6.10 -24.93 -19.75
N ARG A 88 -5.39 -26.06 -19.63
CA ARG A 88 -4.73 -26.45 -18.37
C ARG A 88 -3.65 -25.46 -17.95
N GLU A 89 -2.85 -24.95 -18.89
CA GLU A 89 -1.86 -23.92 -18.58
C GLU A 89 -2.53 -22.59 -18.20
N SER A 90 -3.58 -22.16 -18.90
CA SER A 90 -4.33 -20.94 -18.57
C SER A 90 -4.91 -20.98 -17.16
N ILE A 91 -5.56 -22.09 -16.76
CA ILE A 91 -6.08 -22.25 -15.39
C ILE A 91 -4.94 -22.18 -14.37
N ARG A 92 -3.80 -22.82 -14.66
CA ARG A 92 -2.64 -22.79 -13.77
C ARG A 92 -2.07 -21.39 -13.60
N MET A 93 -2.00 -20.61 -14.69
CA MET A 93 -1.55 -19.23 -14.68
C MET A 93 -2.47 -18.35 -13.83
N LEU A 94 -3.79 -18.46 -14.02
CA LEU A 94 -4.78 -17.74 -13.22
C LEU A 94 -4.67 -18.08 -11.72
N LEU A 95 -4.55 -19.36 -11.37
CA LEU A 95 -4.37 -19.78 -9.97
C LEU A 95 -3.06 -19.23 -9.36
N GLN A 96 -2.00 -19.14 -10.15
CA GLN A 96 -0.73 -18.59 -9.68
C GLN A 96 -0.81 -17.07 -9.48
N GLU A 97 -1.49 -16.36 -10.38
CA GLU A 97 -1.73 -14.94 -10.26
C GLU A 97 -2.61 -14.62 -9.05
N MET A 98 -3.73 -15.35 -8.87
CA MET A 98 -4.59 -15.23 -7.70
C MET A 98 -3.82 -15.40 -6.39
N ARG A 99 -2.95 -16.42 -6.30
CA ARG A 99 -2.11 -16.63 -5.11
C ARG A 99 -1.16 -15.47 -4.83
N LYS A 100 -0.56 -14.88 -5.87
CA LYS A 100 0.31 -13.71 -5.72
C LYS A 100 -0.48 -12.48 -5.23
N LEU A 101 -1.68 -12.28 -5.77
CA LEU A 101 -2.57 -11.20 -5.35
C LEU A 101 -2.98 -11.36 -3.88
N ASP A 102 -3.34 -12.58 -3.45
CA ASP A 102 -3.68 -12.87 -2.05
C ASP A 102 -2.51 -12.58 -1.10
N GLU A 103 -1.30 -12.96 -1.47
CA GLU A 103 -0.09 -12.67 -0.70
C GLU A 103 0.16 -11.16 -0.60
N THR A 104 0.04 -10.45 -1.72
CA THR A 104 0.18 -8.99 -1.78
C THR A 104 -0.85 -8.30 -0.88
N ARG A 105 -2.12 -8.74 -0.95
CA ARG A 105 -3.20 -8.20 -0.13
C ARG A 105 -2.91 -8.39 1.36
N ARG A 106 -2.47 -9.57 1.79
CA ARG A 106 -2.13 -9.82 3.20
C ARG A 106 -1.00 -8.90 3.69
N ASN A 107 0.00 -8.64 2.86
CA ASN A 107 1.09 -7.72 3.21
C ASN A 107 0.60 -6.28 3.34
N LEU A 108 -0.29 -5.84 2.43
CA LEU A 108 -0.92 -4.53 2.53
C LEU A 108 -1.78 -4.39 3.79
N ASP A 109 -2.60 -5.39 4.11
CA ASP A 109 -3.44 -5.41 5.31
C ASP A 109 -2.58 -5.35 6.60
N ALA A 110 -1.45 -6.07 6.63
CA ALA A 110 -0.52 -6.02 7.75
C ALA A 110 0.12 -4.64 7.91
N ARG A 111 0.57 -4.02 6.81
CA ARG A 111 1.15 -2.68 6.83
C ARG A 111 0.13 -1.63 7.24
N GLN A 112 -1.11 -1.75 6.77
CA GLN A 112 -2.20 -0.85 7.15
C GLN A 112 -2.46 -0.91 8.66
N LYS A 113 -2.52 -2.11 9.24
CA LYS A 113 -2.68 -2.29 10.70
C LYS A 113 -1.54 -1.63 11.48
N GLU A 114 -0.30 -1.79 11.02
CA GLU A 114 0.88 -1.15 11.65
C GLU A 114 0.77 0.38 11.62
N LEU A 115 0.36 0.97 10.50
CA LEU A 115 0.20 2.41 10.37
C LEU A 115 -0.93 2.96 11.25
N VAL A 116 -2.06 2.24 11.33
CA VAL A 116 -3.16 2.62 12.23
C VAL A 116 -2.70 2.60 13.68
N ALA A 117 -1.98 1.55 14.10
CA ALA A 117 -1.45 1.48 15.47
C ALA A 117 -0.52 2.66 15.79
N LYS A 118 0.37 3.03 14.85
CA LYS A 118 1.23 4.21 15.00
C LYS A 118 0.44 5.52 15.08
N LEU A 119 -0.61 5.68 14.26
CA LEU A 119 -1.45 6.88 14.30
C LEU A 119 -2.15 7.03 15.66
N VAL A 120 -2.71 5.94 16.19
CA VAL A 120 -3.34 5.94 17.52
C VAL A 120 -2.32 6.32 18.58
N ASP A 121 -1.14 5.71 18.56
CA ASP A 121 -0.08 5.98 19.51
C ASP A 121 0.46 7.43 19.40
N TYR A 122 0.56 8.00 18.20
CA TYR A 122 0.85 9.43 18.03
C TYR A 122 -0.27 10.33 18.56
N ALA A 123 -1.53 9.98 18.32
CA ALA A 123 -2.68 10.77 18.79
C ALA A 123 -2.80 10.76 20.33
N GLU A 124 -2.57 9.60 20.96
CA GLU A 124 -2.54 9.48 22.42
C GLU A 124 -1.38 10.27 23.03
N ARG A 125 -0.17 10.18 22.43
CA ARG A 125 0.97 11.02 22.85
C ARG A 125 0.69 12.51 22.68
N TYR A 126 0.06 12.91 21.58
CA TYR A 126 -0.31 14.30 21.33
C TYR A 126 -1.34 14.81 22.35
N ARG A 127 -2.38 14.02 22.66
CA ARG A 127 -3.36 14.32 23.72
C ARG A 127 -2.70 14.47 25.09
N SER A 128 -1.74 13.61 25.42
CA SER A 128 -1.03 13.69 26.71
C SER A 128 -0.18 14.95 26.87
N ILE A 129 0.25 15.57 25.77
CA ILE A 129 0.97 16.84 25.75
C ILE A 129 0.00 18.04 25.73
N GLN A 130 -1.21 17.87 25.18
CA GLN A 130 -2.23 18.91 25.00
C GLN A 130 -3.26 19.06 26.14
N VAL A 131 -2.96 18.62 27.38
CA VAL A 131 -3.89 18.81 28.51
C VAL A 131 -4.18 20.30 28.82
N VAL A 132 -3.58 21.23 28.08
CA VAL A 132 -3.99 22.62 28.07
C VAL A 132 -3.98 23.17 26.66
N GLN A 133 -5.12 23.13 25.95
CA GLN A 133 -5.30 23.95 24.76
C GLN A 133 -5.67 25.36 25.25
N PRO A 134 -4.78 26.37 25.15
CA PRO A 134 -5.08 27.68 25.70
C PRO A 134 -6.21 28.34 24.91
N HIS A 135 -7.15 28.98 25.59
CA HIS A 135 -8.17 29.79 24.95
C HIS A 135 -7.57 31.13 24.49
N GLU A 136 -7.85 31.52 23.25
CA GLU A 136 -7.38 32.78 22.68
C GLU A 136 -8.39 33.89 22.98
N ILE A 137 -7.96 34.94 23.67
CA ILE A 137 -8.80 36.08 24.02
C ILE A 137 -8.11 37.37 23.60
N GLU A 138 -8.74 38.09 22.67
CA GLU A 138 -8.26 39.36 22.14
C GLU A 138 -8.62 40.53 23.06
N ILE A 139 -7.65 41.44 23.27
CA ILE A 139 -7.86 42.71 23.96
C ILE A 139 -8.37 43.74 22.95
N LEU A 140 -9.67 43.98 23.00
CA LEU A 140 -10.33 44.94 22.11
C LEU A 140 -9.97 46.40 22.43
N PRO A 141 -10.03 47.29 21.41
CA PRO A 141 -9.93 48.74 21.57
C PRO A 141 -10.78 49.28 22.74
N GLY A 142 -10.17 50.09 23.60
CA GLY A 142 -10.85 50.71 24.74
C GLY A 142 -11.06 49.80 25.96
N SER A 143 -10.43 48.61 25.98
CA SER A 143 -10.36 47.77 27.16
C SER A 143 -9.55 48.42 28.28
N HIS A 144 -9.97 48.23 29.53
CA HIS A 144 -9.22 48.68 30.71
C HIS A 144 -7.93 47.90 30.97
N PHE A 145 -7.69 46.82 30.21
CA PHE A 145 -6.44 46.07 30.26
C PHE A 145 -5.29 46.81 29.57
N ILE A 146 -5.60 47.73 28.64
CA ILE A 146 -4.57 48.48 27.91
C ILE A 146 -3.77 49.34 28.91
N ASP A 147 -2.45 49.35 28.75
CA ASP A 147 -1.51 50.03 29.63
C ASP A 147 -1.50 49.55 31.10
N GLN A 148 -2.03 48.34 31.35
CA GLN A 148 -1.92 47.65 32.63
C GLN A 148 -0.98 46.46 32.52
N THR A 149 -0.22 46.20 33.60
CA THR A 149 0.60 44.99 33.67
C THR A 149 -0.20 43.77 34.11
N ILE A 150 0.32 42.57 33.82
CA ILE A 150 -0.23 41.31 34.35
C ILE A 150 -0.38 41.36 35.89
N SER A 151 0.59 41.96 36.57
CA SER A 151 0.57 42.12 38.03
C SER A 151 -0.50 43.09 38.52
N ASP A 152 -0.72 44.21 37.82
CA ASP A 152 -1.75 45.19 38.18
C ASP A 152 -3.16 44.60 38.05
N LEU A 153 -3.37 43.84 36.97
CA LEU A 153 -4.66 43.23 36.67
C LEU A 153 -5.00 42.05 37.59
N ARG A 154 -4.00 41.43 38.23
CA ARG A 154 -4.15 40.26 39.12
C ARG A 154 -5.04 39.17 38.50
N ILE A 155 -4.77 38.85 37.23
CA ILE A 155 -5.63 38.02 36.37
C ILE A 155 -5.94 36.69 37.05
N TRP A 156 -4.92 35.98 37.52
CA TRP A 156 -5.08 34.68 38.16
C TRP A 156 -5.94 34.76 39.43
N GLN A 157 -5.74 35.77 40.28
CA GLN A 157 -6.52 35.93 41.52
C GLN A 157 -7.98 36.30 41.26
N LYS A 158 -8.26 37.09 40.21
CA LYS A 158 -9.62 37.53 39.88
C LYS A 158 -10.41 36.49 39.09
N THR A 159 -9.75 35.71 38.24
CA THR A 159 -10.41 34.85 37.25
C THR A 159 -10.12 33.36 37.43
N GLY A 160 -8.96 33.02 38.02
CA GLY A 160 -8.45 31.65 38.10
C GLY A 160 -7.65 31.21 36.87
N VAL A 161 -7.52 32.07 35.85
CA VAL A 161 -6.80 31.78 34.60
C VAL A 161 -5.30 32.05 34.75
N THR A 162 -4.48 31.16 34.19
CA THR A 162 -3.05 31.37 33.95
C THR A 162 -2.84 31.95 32.56
N VAL A 163 -2.10 33.06 32.47
CA VAL A 163 -1.64 33.60 31.17
C VAL A 163 -0.42 32.81 30.72
N ALA A 164 -0.60 31.90 29.76
CA ALA A 164 0.49 31.06 29.28
C ALA A 164 1.34 31.75 28.21
N ALA A 165 0.72 32.57 27.37
CA ALA A 165 1.42 33.36 26.36
C ALA A 165 0.63 34.62 26.00
N VAL A 166 1.31 35.59 25.38
CA VAL A 166 0.69 36.75 24.74
C VAL A 166 1.24 36.90 23.33
N SER A 167 0.36 37.07 22.34
CA SER A 167 0.73 37.46 20.98
C SER A 167 0.54 38.96 20.83
N THR A 168 1.60 39.67 20.46
CA THR A 168 1.55 41.10 20.19
C THR A 168 2.16 41.37 18.82
N ARG A 169 1.40 42.02 17.92
CA ARG A 169 1.85 42.36 16.55
C ARG A 169 2.47 41.17 15.79
N GLY A 170 1.91 39.98 15.97
CA GLY A 170 2.38 38.74 15.35
C GLY A 170 3.63 38.09 15.97
N GLN A 171 4.15 38.63 17.09
CA GLN A 171 5.20 38.00 17.87
C GLN A 171 4.64 37.31 19.11
N MET A 172 5.04 36.06 19.31
CA MET A 172 4.61 35.22 20.44
C MET A 172 5.57 35.34 21.61
N ILE A 173 5.05 35.71 22.78
CA ILE A 173 5.78 35.77 24.04
C ILE A 173 5.24 34.67 24.96
N LEU A 174 6.08 33.66 25.21
CA LEU A 174 5.75 32.56 26.12
C LEU A 174 6.06 32.96 27.56
N SER A 175 5.16 32.64 28.49
CA SER A 175 5.29 32.92 29.93
C SER A 175 5.68 34.38 30.22
N PRO A 176 4.85 35.36 29.81
CA PRO A 176 5.14 36.77 30.04
C PRO A 176 5.32 37.04 31.54
N GLY A 177 6.33 37.82 31.88
CA GLY A 177 6.60 38.20 33.26
C GLY A 177 5.51 39.11 33.85
N PRO A 178 5.49 39.32 35.17
CA PRO A 178 4.46 40.13 35.85
C PRO A 178 4.37 41.57 35.36
N ASN A 179 5.46 42.10 34.79
CA ASN A 179 5.56 43.48 34.30
C ASN A 179 5.21 43.62 32.80
N TYR A 180 4.76 42.55 32.13
CA TYR A 180 4.29 42.66 30.75
C TYR A 180 3.09 43.59 30.71
N ASN A 181 3.18 44.64 29.89
CA ASN A 181 2.15 45.65 29.71
C ASN A 181 1.31 45.31 28.47
N PHE A 182 -0.01 45.20 28.63
CA PHE A 182 -0.89 44.85 27.52
C PHE A 182 -1.11 46.02 26.57
N CYS A 183 -1.05 45.71 25.28
CA CYS A 183 -1.40 46.64 24.20
C CYS A 183 -2.78 46.31 23.61
N GLU A 184 -3.32 47.28 22.87
CA GLU A 184 -4.44 47.04 21.97
C GLU A 184 -4.09 45.92 20.96
N GLU A 185 -5.06 45.07 20.63
CA GLU A 185 -4.91 43.91 19.74
C GLU A 185 -3.98 42.79 20.26
N ASP A 186 -3.53 42.86 21.51
CA ASP A 186 -2.84 41.72 22.13
C ASP A 186 -3.81 40.53 22.27
N ILE A 187 -3.31 39.32 21.99
CA ILE A 187 -4.06 38.07 22.17
C ILE A 187 -3.48 37.33 23.37
N ILE A 188 -4.31 37.13 24.40
CA ILE A 188 -3.98 36.34 25.59
C ILE A 188 -4.26 34.87 25.30
N PHE A 189 -3.27 34.02 25.53
CA PHE A 189 -3.42 32.56 25.52
C PHE A 189 -3.65 32.10 26.97
N ALA A 190 -4.93 31.96 27.30
CA ALA A 190 -5.45 31.68 28.63
C ALA A 190 -5.53 30.18 28.92
N VAL A 191 -5.10 29.78 30.11
CA VAL A 191 -5.10 28.40 30.60
C VAL A 191 -5.91 28.31 31.87
N GLY A 192 -7.05 27.62 31.85
CA GLY A 192 -7.91 27.47 33.02
C GLY A 192 -9.06 26.49 32.80
N SER A 193 -9.95 26.37 33.78
CA SER A 193 -11.25 25.73 33.54
C SER A 193 -12.13 26.64 32.68
N ARG A 194 -13.18 26.07 32.07
CA ARG A 194 -14.14 26.84 31.27
C ARG A 194 -14.75 28.01 32.06
N GLU A 195 -15.08 27.80 33.34
CA GLU A 195 -15.63 28.84 34.21
C GLU A 195 -14.62 29.97 34.49
N ALA A 196 -13.33 29.65 34.57
CA ALA A 196 -12.27 30.65 34.75
C ALA A 196 -12.10 31.49 33.48
N GLU A 197 -12.14 30.86 32.31
CA GLU A 197 -12.09 31.54 31.01
C GLU A 197 -13.27 32.49 30.81
N GLU A 198 -14.49 32.06 31.13
CA GLU A 198 -15.70 32.90 31.08
C GLU A 198 -15.55 34.14 31.98
N LYS A 199 -15.01 33.99 33.19
CA LYS A 199 -14.70 35.11 34.10
C LYS A 199 -13.66 36.07 33.52
N LEU A 200 -12.65 35.57 32.81
CA LEU A 200 -11.66 36.43 32.17
C LEU A 200 -12.27 37.26 31.05
N VAL A 201 -13.12 36.66 30.21
CA VAL A 201 -13.84 37.39 29.16
C VAL A 201 -14.74 38.47 29.77
N GLU A 202 -15.46 38.17 30.84
CA GLU A 202 -16.24 39.17 31.57
C GLU A 202 -15.37 40.27 32.16
N TYR A 203 -14.23 39.90 32.77
CA TYR A 203 -13.32 40.85 33.38
C TYR A 203 -12.71 41.81 32.35
N ILE A 204 -12.36 41.35 31.15
CA ILE A 204 -11.87 42.20 30.05
C ILE A 204 -12.96 43.17 29.56
N LYS A 205 -14.22 42.75 29.56
CA LYS A 205 -15.37 43.58 29.12
C LYS A 205 -15.81 44.62 30.15
N GLN A 206 -15.36 44.53 31.40
CA GLN A 206 -15.69 45.54 32.42
C GLN A 206 -15.08 46.89 32.06
N LYS A 207 -15.75 47.98 32.44
CA LYS A 207 -15.15 49.33 32.38
C LYS A 207 -14.39 49.57 33.68
N GLN A 208 -13.23 50.21 33.58
CA GLN A 208 -12.44 50.60 34.75
C GLN A 208 -13.33 51.42 35.71
N PRO A 209 -13.37 51.11 37.02
CA PRO A 209 -14.05 51.97 37.97
C PRO A 209 -13.32 53.33 37.98
N ILE A 210 -14.08 54.39 37.73
CA ILE A 210 -13.60 55.77 37.86
C ILE A 210 -13.31 55.98 39.35
N LEU A 211 -12.03 56.09 39.70
CA LEU A 211 -11.58 56.46 41.04
C LEU A 211 -11.37 57.97 41.11
#